data_AF-A0A914V342-F1
#
_entry.id   AF-A0A914V342-F1
#
_cell.length_a   1.000
_cell.length_b   1.000
_cell.length_c   1.000
_cell.angle_alpha   90.00
_cell.angle_beta   90.00
_cell.angle_gamma   90.00
#
_symmetry.space_group_name_H-M   'P 1'
#
loop_
_entity.id
_entity.type
_entity.pdbx_description
1 polymer ?
#
loop_
_entity_poly.entity_id
_entity_poly.type
_entity_poly.pdbx_seq_one_letter_code
_entity_poly.pdbx_strand_id
1 'polypeptide(L)'
;IVKKTEEVKPKFVTKKVGGDKNGKERKVLSNKGAKLLGEFRKSKSTAFRNGKTKKAMRVRPSITPGTVLIILAGRHKGKRVVFLKQLEKSGLLLVTGPMKLNSCPLRRIAQAYVMATKTRLDIASVSLPTHLDDAYFRRTSA
;
A
#
# COMPACT_ATOMS: atom_id res chain seq x y z
N ILE A 1 24.68 13.78 -22.09
CA ILE A 1 24.67 13.56 -20.63
C ILE A 1 24.62 14.93 -19.97
N VAL A 2 23.42 15.44 -19.67
CA VAL A 2 23.27 16.75 -19.02
C VAL A 2 23.47 16.54 -17.53
N LYS A 3 24.60 17.01 -17.00
CA LYS A 3 24.92 16.98 -15.57
C LYS A 3 23.92 17.90 -14.86
N LYS A 4 23.00 17.33 -14.10
CA LYS A 4 22.08 18.08 -13.24
C LYS A 4 22.93 18.77 -12.16
N THR A 5 23.09 20.07 -12.25
CA THR A 5 23.70 20.90 -11.21
C THR A 5 22.77 20.89 -10.00
N GLU A 6 23.17 20.24 -8.92
CA GLU A 6 22.41 20.27 -7.67
C GLU A 6 22.58 21.66 -7.02
N GLU A 7 21.49 22.40 -6.90
CA GLU A 7 21.46 23.68 -6.20
C GLU A 7 21.78 23.50 -4.71
N VAL A 8 22.86 24.14 -4.25
CA VAL A 8 23.29 24.08 -2.85
C VAL A 8 22.32 24.90 -2.00
N LYS A 9 21.45 24.22 -1.24
CA LYS A 9 20.53 24.89 -0.32
C LYS A 9 21.33 25.68 0.74
N PRO A 10 21.00 26.95 1.01
CA PRO A 10 21.73 27.75 1.99
C PRO A 10 21.55 27.19 3.41
N LYS A 11 22.65 27.17 4.17
CA LYS A 11 22.66 26.68 5.57
C LYS A 11 21.83 27.56 6.52
N PHE A 12 21.61 28.82 6.15
CA PHE A 12 20.89 29.80 6.94
C PHE A 12 19.75 30.43 6.13
N VAL A 13 18.62 30.66 6.79
CA VAL A 13 17.45 31.38 6.27
C VAL A 13 17.30 32.66 7.09
N THR A 14 17.21 33.80 6.39
CA THR A 14 16.88 35.09 7.00
C THR A 14 15.38 35.13 7.27
N LYS A 15 15.00 35.19 8.55
CA LYS A 15 13.61 35.35 8.98
C LYS A 15 13.37 36.80 9.37
N LYS A 16 12.31 37.41 8.84
CA LYS A 16 11.85 38.71 9.32
C LYS A 16 11.29 38.56 10.73
N VAL A 17 11.65 39.48 11.63
CA VAL A 17 11.25 39.49 13.03
C VAL A 17 10.44 40.76 13.30
N GLY A 18 9.27 40.59 13.92
CA GLY A 18 8.38 41.69 14.26
C GLY A 18 8.80 42.44 15.53
N GLY A 19 8.28 43.66 15.66
CA GLY A 19 8.46 44.55 16.82
C GLY A 19 9.41 45.71 16.54
N ASP A 20 9.01 46.91 16.98
CA ASP A 20 9.85 48.11 16.88
C ASP A 20 11.09 47.96 17.77
N LYS A 21 12.24 48.41 17.26
CA LYS A 21 13.57 48.28 17.88
C LYS A 21 14.15 46.85 17.99
N ASN A 22 13.57 45.85 17.31
CA ASN A 22 14.04 44.44 17.34
C ASN A 22 14.88 44.01 16.09
N GLY A 23 15.47 44.96 15.37
CA GLY A 23 16.43 44.68 14.29
C GLY A 23 15.87 44.06 12.99
N LYS A 24 14.54 43.88 12.87
CA LYS A 24 13.77 43.47 11.67
C LYS A 24 14.09 42.11 11.03
N GLU A 25 15.30 41.57 11.15
CA GLU A 25 15.70 40.29 10.55
C GLU A 25 16.62 39.47 11.47
N ARG A 26 16.50 38.14 11.42
CA ARG A 26 17.39 37.18 12.10
C ARG A 26 17.81 36.06 11.17
N LYS A 27 19.10 35.74 11.18
CA LYS A 27 19.69 34.63 10.44
C LYS A 27 19.55 33.34 11.26
N VAL A 28 18.75 32.38 10.79
CA VAL A 28 18.46 31.12 11.50
C VAL A 28 18.88 29.91 10.65
N LEU A 29 19.47 28.89 11.28
CA LEU A 29 19.78 27.62 10.62
C LEU A 29 18.53 26.97 10.03
N SER A 30 18.61 26.51 8.78
CA SER A 30 17.49 25.86 8.07
C SER A 30 17.09 24.52 8.70
N ASN A 31 18.08 23.71 9.08
CA ASN A 31 17.89 22.48 9.84
C ASN A 31 18.68 22.59 11.16
N LYS A 32 17.96 22.72 12.28
CA LYS A 32 18.58 22.65 13.61
C LYS A 32 18.91 21.19 13.92
N GLY A 33 20.12 20.93 14.41
CA GLY A 33 20.51 19.61 14.89
C GLY A 33 19.70 19.18 16.12
N ALA A 34 19.78 17.90 16.47
CA ALA A 34 19.20 17.40 17.71
C ALA A 34 19.81 18.12 18.93
N LYS A 35 18.98 18.48 19.90
CA LYS A 35 19.43 19.14 21.14
C LYS A 35 20.23 18.19 22.05
N LEU A 36 19.88 16.91 22.04
CA LEU A 36 20.56 15.86 22.79
C LEU A 36 21.26 14.94 21.80
N LEU A 37 22.55 14.68 22.05
CA LEU A 37 23.29 13.67 21.32
C LEU A 37 23.07 12.33 22.02
N GLY A 38 22.80 11.28 21.24
CA GLY A 38 22.79 9.92 21.77
C GLY A 38 24.20 9.50 22.16
N GLU A 39 24.33 8.85 23.32
CA GLU A 39 25.61 8.41 23.89
C GLU A 39 26.36 7.43 22.97
N PHE A 40 25.60 6.54 22.31
CA PHE A 40 26.13 5.59 21.34
C PHE A 40 25.92 6.09 19.90
N ARG A 41 27.02 6.23 19.14
CA ARG A 41 26.96 6.39 17.69
C ARG A 41 26.43 5.08 17.08
N LYS A 42 25.19 5.09 16.60
CA LYS A 42 24.68 3.99 15.74
C LYS A 42 25.63 3.88 14.55
N SER A 43 26.31 2.73 14.42
CA SER A 43 27.08 2.44 13.21
C SER A 43 26.12 2.57 12.02
N LYS A 44 26.54 3.27 10.97
CA LYS A 44 25.75 3.29 9.73
C LYS A 44 25.71 1.85 9.24
N SER A 45 24.59 1.16 9.44
CA SER A 45 24.36 -0.12 8.77
C SER A 45 24.63 0.15 7.29
N THR A 46 25.54 -0.58 6.67
CA THR A 46 25.67 -0.62 5.22
C THR A 46 24.37 -1.22 4.72
N ALA A 47 23.37 -0.36 4.54
CA ALA A 47 22.06 -0.78 4.08
C ALA A 47 22.30 -1.52 2.78
N PHE A 48 22.16 -2.84 2.79
CA PHE A 48 22.06 -3.61 1.56
C PHE A 48 20.98 -2.91 0.77
N ARG A 49 21.36 -2.30 -0.36
CA ARG A 49 20.44 -1.62 -1.27
C ARG A 49 19.59 -2.68 -1.96
N ASN A 50 18.79 -3.41 -1.19
CA ASN A 50 17.68 -4.17 -1.69
C ASN A 50 16.55 -3.17 -1.96
N GLY A 51 16.80 -2.27 -2.90
CA GLY A 51 15.80 -1.43 -3.53
C GLY A 51 14.90 -2.29 -4.41
N LYS A 52 14.26 -3.31 -3.82
CA LYS A 52 13.20 -4.03 -4.49
C LYS A 52 12.01 -3.08 -4.49
N THR A 53 11.83 -2.39 -5.62
CA THR A 53 10.57 -1.73 -5.93
C THR A 53 9.45 -2.75 -5.69
N LYS A 54 8.36 -2.32 -5.05
CA LYS A 54 7.22 -3.20 -4.77
C LYS A 54 6.65 -3.65 -6.13
N LYS A 55 7.00 -4.87 -6.56
CA LYS A 55 6.47 -5.44 -7.81
C LYS A 55 4.98 -5.74 -7.61
N ALA A 56 4.18 -5.41 -8.62
CA ALA A 56 2.80 -5.88 -8.68
C ALA A 56 2.79 -7.42 -8.62
N MET A 57 1.95 -7.98 -7.76
CA MET A 57 1.92 -9.43 -7.54
C MET A 57 1.26 -10.10 -8.75
N ARG A 58 1.96 -11.00 -9.44
CA ARG A 58 1.41 -11.69 -10.61
C ARG A 58 0.38 -12.73 -10.20
N VAL A 59 -0.80 -12.67 -10.81
CA VAL A 59 -1.87 -13.67 -10.60
C VAL A 59 -1.53 -14.96 -11.34
N ARG A 60 -1.90 -16.11 -10.77
CA ARG A 60 -1.80 -17.41 -11.47
C ARG A 60 -2.72 -17.42 -12.70
N PRO A 61 -2.29 -18.00 -13.82
CA PRO A 61 -3.09 -18.01 -15.06
C PRO A 61 -4.42 -18.75 -14.92
N SER A 62 -4.56 -19.66 -13.95
CA SER A 62 -5.83 -20.36 -13.68
C SER A 62 -6.90 -19.47 -13.03
N ILE A 63 -6.50 -18.32 -12.48
CA ILE A 63 -7.40 -17.38 -11.79
C ILE A 63 -7.70 -16.24 -12.78
N THR A 64 -8.83 -16.38 -13.46
CA THR A 64 -9.39 -15.37 -14.36
C THR A 64 -10.65 -14.79 -13.73
N PRO A 65 -11.02 -13.53 -13.99
CA PRO A 65 -12.29 -12.96 -13.51
C PRO A 65 -13.45 -13.94 -13.77
N GLY A 66 -14.24 -14.21 -12.74
CA GLY A 66 -15.33 -15.18 -12.76
C GLY A 66 -14.97 -16.64 -12.53
N THR A 67 -13.70 -16.99 -12.37
CA THR A 67 -13.31 -18.33 -11.90
C THR A 67 -13.89 -18.58 -10.50
N VAL A 68 -14.47 -19.78 -10.32
CA VAL A 68 -14.89 -20.25 -9.00
C VAL A 68 -13.66 -20.75 -8.23
N LEU A 69 -13.50 -20.23 -7.03
CA LEU A 69 -12.40 -20.44 -6.12
C LEU A 69 -12.88 -21.22 -4.89
N ILE A 70 -12.06 -22.11 -4.36
CA ILE A 70 -12.27 -22.74 -3.06
C ILE A 70 -11.31 -22.09 -2.06
N ILE A 71 -11.87 -21.51 -1.00
CA ILE A 71 -11.08 -20.92 0.08
C ILE A 71 -10.50 -22.03 0.95
N LEU A 72 -9.20 -22.00 1.22
CA LEU A 72 -8.52 -23.02 2.02
C LEU A 72 -8.38 -22.62 3.50
N ALA A 73 -8.32 -21.32 3.79
CA ALA A 73 -8.03 -20.81 5.13
C ALA A 73 -9.05 -19.75 5.62
N GLY A 74 -9.09 -19.57 6.93
CA GLY A 74 -9.98 -18.62 7.61
C GLY A 74 -11.39 -19.14 7.82
N ARG A 75 -12.31 -18.24 8.22
CA ARG A 75 -13.68 -18.60 8.61
C ARG A 75 -14.55 -19.14 7.47
N HIS A 76 -14.17 -18.86 6.22
CA HIS A 76 -14.90 -19.29 5.03
C HIS A 76 -14.21 -20.47 4.32
N LYS A 77 -13.35 -21.24 5.01
CA LYS A 77 -12.68 -22.42 4.46
C LYS A 77 -13.68 -23.44 3.89
N GLY A 78 -13.33 -24.08 2.78
CA GLY A 78 -14.16 -25.05 2.07
C GLY A 78 -15.28 -24.44 1.21
N LYS A 79 -15.59 -23.15 1.37
CA LYS A 79 -16.65 -22.50 0.59
C LYS A 79 -16.19 -22.18 -0.83
N ARG A 80 -17.09 -22.39 -1.79
CA ARG A 80 -16.93 -22.00 -3.19
C ARG A 80 -17.37 -20.56 -3.38
N VAL A 81 -16.50 -19.74 -3.93
CA VAL A 81 -16.66 -18.29 -4.07
C VAL A 81 -16.19 -17.84 -5.45
N VAL A 82 -16.63 -16.67 -5.90
CA VAL A 82 -16.37 -16.15 -7.24
C VAL A 82 -15.29 -15.08 -7.17
N PHE A 83 -14.29 -15.19 -8.04
CA PHE A 83 -13.25 -14.17 -8.20
C PHE A 83 -13.76 -12.99 -9.02
N LEU A 84 -13.52 -11.77 -8.55
CA LEU A 84 -13.94 -10.54 -9.23
C LEU A 84 -12.77 -9.83 -9.91
N LYS A 85 -11.90 -9.20 -9.11
CA LYS A 85 -10.71 -8.47 -9.57
C LYS A 85 -9.53 -8.67 -8.62
N GLN A 86 -8.33 -8.43 -9.11
CA GLN A 86 -7.16 -8.27 -8.24
C GLN A 86 -7.10 -6.82 -7.74
N LEU A 87 -6.74 -6.62 -6.48
CA LEU A 87 -6.51 -5.28 -5.93
C LEU A 87 -5.09 -4.81 -6.23
N GLU A 88 -4.96 -3.56 -6.69
CA GLU A 88 -3.72 -3.04 -7.27
C GLU A 88 -2.59 -2.85 -6.26
N LYS A 89 -2.89 -2.37 -5.06
CA LYS A 89 -1.84 -2.04 -4.07
C LYS A 89 -1.34 -3.27 -3.32
N SER A 90 -2.27 -4.15 -2.92
CA SER A 90 -1.92 -5.35 -2.15
C SER A 90 -1.67 -6.59 -3.00
N GLY A 91 -2.18 -6.63 -4.23
CA GLY A 91 -2.18 -7.83 -5.06
C GLY A 91 -3.13 -8.93 -4.56
N LEU A 92 -3.96 -8.66 -3.54
CA LEU A 92 -4.94 -9.61 -3.01
C LEU A 92 -6.10 -9.79 -3.98
N LEU A 93 -6.74 -10.95 -3.90
CA LEU A 93 -7.91 -11.27 -4.71
C LEU A 93 -9.16 -10.70 -4.04
N LEU A 94 -9.94 -9.91 -4.78
CA LEU A 94 -11.29 -9.55 -4.39
C LEU A 94 -12.24 -10.67 -4.78
N VAL A 95 -12.91 -11.22 -3.77
CA VAL A 95 -13.73 -12.41 -3.90
C VAL A 95 -15.09 -12.12 -3.29
N THR A 96 -16.14 -12.64 -3.93
CA THR A 96 -17.49 -12.64 -3.38
C THR A 96 -18.03 -14.05 -3.40
N GLY A 97 -18.62 -14.50 -2.31
CA GLY A 97 -19.58 -15.57 -2.41
C GLY A 97 -20.96 -14.93 -2.34
N PRO A 98 -21.85 -15.10 -3.32
CA PRO A 98 -23.16 -14.46 -3.25
C PRO A 98 -23.78 -14.70 -1.87
N MET A 99 -23.99 -13.63 -1.08
CA MET A 99 -24.21 -13.72 0.37
C MET A 99 -25.37 -14.66 0.71
N LYS A 100 -26.42 -14.63 -0.13
CA LYS A 100 -27.60 -15.48 -0.06
C LYS A 100 -27.31 -16.97 -0.21
N LEU A 101 -26.25 -17.36 -0.94
CA LEU A 101 -25.94 -18.75 -1.26
C LEU A 101 -24.98 -19.39 -0.25
N ASN A 102 -23.91 -18.68 0.13
CA ASN A 102 -22.82 -19.27 0.90
C ASN A 102 -22.37 -18.42 2.10
N SER A 103 -23.03 -17.29 2.36
CA SER A 103 -22.74 -16.38 3.47
C SER A 103 -21.29 -15.89 3.50
N CYS A 104 -20.67 -15.74 2.33
CA CYS A 104 -19.32 -15.18 2.18
C CYS A 104 -19.41 -13.74 1.69
N PRO A 105 -19.21 -12.71 2.52
CA PRO A 105 -19.23 -11.33 2.04
C PRO A 105 -18.16 -11.06 0.98
N LEU A 106 -18.24 -9.88 0.36
CA LEU A 106 -17.11 -9.31 -0.35
C LEU A 106 -15.88 -9.27 0.58
N ARG A 107 -14.83 -9.98 0.20
CA ARG A 107 -13.66 -10.21 1.04
C ARG A 107 -12.39 -10.24 0.21
N ARG A 108 -11.31 -9.73 0.80
CA ARG A 108 -9.95 -9.86 0.26
C ARG A 108 -9.32 -11.15 0.72
N ILE A 109 -8.72 -11.91 -0.19
CA ILE A 109 -8.04 -13.17 0.12
C ILE A 109 -6.70 -13.23 -0.62
N ALA A 110 -5.66 -13.75 0.04
CA ALA A 110 -4.38 -13.98 -0.61
C ALA A 110 -4.46 -15.22 -1.50
N GLN A 111 -3.87 -15.12 -2.69
CA GLN A 111 -3.88 -16.16 -3.71
C GLN A 111 -3.34 -17.52 -3.23
N ALA A 112 -2.42 -17.54 -2.27
CA ALA A 112 -1.85 -18.76 -1.70
C ALA A 112 -2.90 -19.63 -0.98
N TYR A 113 -3.96 -19.02 -0.44
CA TYR A 113 -4.99 -19.72 0.34
C TYR A 113 -6.23 -20.06 -0.48
N VAL A 114 -6.07 -20.19 -1.80
CA VAL A 114 -7.15 -20.44 -2.73
C VAL A 114 -6.77 -21.53 -3.72
N MET A 115 -7.71 -22.43 -3.96
CA MET A 115 -7.65 -23.38 -5.07
C MET A 115 -8.59 -22.91 -6.19
N ALA A 116 -8.02 -22.69 -7.38
CA ALA A 116 -8.79 -22.35 -8.58
C ALA A 116 -9.44 -23.60 -9.14
N THR A 117 -10.75 -23.57 -9.37
CA THR A 117 -11.46 -24.66 -10.05
C THR A 117 -11.50 -24.42 -11.56
N LYS A 118 -11.96 -25.42 -12.32
CA LYS A 118 -12.15 -25.30 -13.78
C LYS A 118 -13.43 -24.54 -14.14
N THR A 119 -14.38 -24.41 -13.20
CA THR A 119 -15.65 -23.73 -13.41
C THR A 119 -15.42 -22.22 -13.48
N ARG A 120 -15.94 -21.60 -14.54
CA ARG A 120 -15.87 -20.16 -14.78
C ARG A 120 -17.27 -19.63 -15.06
N LEU A 121 -17.58 -18.47 -14.49
CA LEU A 121 -18.79 -17.70 -14.78
C LEU A 121 -18.41 -16.51 -15.65
N ASP A 122 -19.29 -16.14 -16.58
CA ASP A 122 -19.14 -14.87 -17.29
C ASP A 122 -19.63 -13.72 -16.38
N ILE A 123 -18.77 -12.70 -16.22
CA ILE A 123 -18.98 -11.56 -15.33
C ILE A 123 -18.83 -10.24 -16.11
N ALA A 124 -18.82 -10.29 -17.44
CA ALA A 124 -18.67 -9.09 -18.27
C ALA A 124 -19.72 -8.00 -18.00
N SER A 125 -20.95 -8.38 -17.61
CA SER A 125 -22.04 -7.45 -17.32
C SER A 125 -22.01 -6.81 -15.92
N VAL A 126 -21.13 -7.29 -15.02
CA VAL A 126 -21.11 -6.83 -13.63
C VAL A 126 -20.15 -5.66 -13.47
N SER A 127 -20.69 -4.47 -13.21
CA SER A 127 -19.89 -3.30 -12.89
C SER A 127 -19.41 -3.33 -11.43
N LEU A 128 -18.10 -3.25 -11.24
CA LEU A 128 -17.50 -3.15 -9.91
C LEU A 128 -17.32 -1.66 -9.55
N PRO A 129 -17.85 -1.21 -8.40
CA PRO A 129 -17.64 0.16 -7.95
C PRO A 129 -16.17 0.51 -7.76
N THR A 130 -15.80 1.75 -8.09
CA THR A 130 -14.42 2.27 -8.01
C THR A 130 -13.91 2.40 -6.58
N HIS A 131 -14.79 2.58 -5.59
CA HIS A 131 -14.40 2.70 -4.19
C HIS A 131 -13.96 1.37 -3.55
N LEU A 132 -14.12 0.23 -4.24
CA LEU A 132 -13.74 -1.10 -3.75
C LEU A 132 -12.24 -1.33 -3.88
N ASP A 133 -11.50 -0.67 -3.00
CA ASP A 133 -10.05 -0.64 -2.97
C ASP A 133 -9.47 -1.22 -1.68
N ASP A 134 -8.14 -1.37 -1.64
CA ASP A 134 -7.43 -1.87 -0.45
C ASP A 134 -7.67 -1.06 0.82
N ALA A 135 -7.98 0.24 0.69
CA ALA A 135 -8.30 1.13 1.79
C ALA A 135 -9.68 0.82 2.38
N TYR A 136 -10.67 0.55 1.53
CA TYR A 136 -12.04 0.22 1.94
C TYR A 136 -12.09 -1.00 2.85
N PHE A 137 -11.30 -2.03 2.51
CA PHE A 137 -11.26 -3.28 3.28
C PHE A 137 -10.22 -3.29 4.41
N ARG A 138 -9.59 -2.15 4.71
CA ARG A 138 -8.61 -2.06 5.81
C ARG A 138 -9.34 -2.24 7.13
N ARG A 139 -8.76 -3.04 8.03
CA ARG A 139 -9.30 -3.21 9.38
C ARG A 139 -9.16 -1.87 10.13
N THR A 140 -10.26 -1.35 10.65
CA THR A 140 -10.23 -0.23 11.60
C THR A 140 -9.62 -0.75 12.90
N SER A 141 -8.65 -0.01 13.47
CA SER A 141 -8.23 -0.26 14.84
C SER A 141 -9.42 0.02 15.75
N ALA A 142 -9.83 -1.01 16.51
CA ALA A 142 -10.72 -0.81 17.65
C ALA A 142 -9.97 -0.06 18.75
#